data_AF-A0AA41ZLW5-F1
#
_entry.id   AF-A0AA41ZLW5-F1
#
_cell.length_a   1.000
_cell.length_b   1.000
_cell.length_c   1.000
_cell.angle_alpha   90.00
_cell.angle_beta   90.00
_cell.angle_gamma   90.00
#
_symmetry.space_group_name_H-M   'P 1'
#
loop_
_entity.id
_entity.type
_entity.pdbx_description
1 polymer ?
#
loop_
_entity_poly.entity_id
_entity_poly.type
_entity_poly.pdbx_seq_one_letter_code
_entity_poly.pdbx_strand_id
1 'polypeptide(L)' 'MNYSSILLVALLFLTGTTTALAKDPSAPQEYRDNGALYAVAVTTEDGTRQILVDTTGDGNFTPYTGSEPVPPPEWTSTR' A
#
# COMPACT_ATOMS: atom_id res chain seq x y z
N MET A 1 18.93 10.66 -16.35
CA MET A 1 18.22 10.41 -15.09
C MET A 1 16.75 10.21 -15.42
N ASN A 2 16.23 8.99 -15.32
CA ASN A 2 14.85 8.68 -15.71
C ASN A 2 14.06 8.26 -14.47
N TYR A 3 13.28 9.19 -13.92
CA TYR A 3 12.26 8.93 -12.91
C TYR A 3 11.07 8.26 -13.62
N SER A 4 11.15 6.96 -13.90
CA SER A 4 10.11 6.27 -14.67
C SER A 4 10.02 4.81 -14.29
N SER A 5 9.61 4.49 -13.06
CA SER A 5 9.19 3.11 -12.69
C SER A 5 8.32 3.03 -11.44
N ILE A 6 8.24 4.08 -10.61
CA ILE A 6 7.36 4.08 -9.42
C ILE A 6 5.86 4.03 -9.81
N LEU A 7 5.53 4.38 -11.07
CA LEU A 7 4.16 4.39 -11.57
C LEU A 7 3.60 2.99 -11.92
N LEU A 8 4.44 1.97 -12.08
CA LEU A 8 3.96 0.67 -12.57
C LEU A 8 3.33 -0.21 -11.47
N VAL A 9 3.70 0.02 -10.21
CA VAL A 9 3.12 -0.73 -9.08
C VAL A 9 1.78 -0.13 -8.65
N ALA A 10 1.55 1.17 -8.85
CA ALA A 10 0.26 1.80 -8.55
C ALA A 10 -0.81 1.51 -9.61
N LEU A 11 -0.44 1.21 -10.86
CA LEU A 11 -1.39 1.06 -11.97
C LEU A 11 -2.19 -0.26 -11.94
N LEU A 12 -1.72 -1.28 -11.22
CA LEU A 12 -2.40 -2.58 -11.12
C LEU A 12 -3.56 -2.59 -10.11
N PHE A 13 -3.75 -1.53 -9.31
CA PHE A 13 -4.83 -1.44 -8.33
C PHE A 13 -6.11 -0.78 -8.87
N LEU A 14 -6.11 -0.22 -10.09
CA LEU A 14 -7.32 0.40 -10.68
C LEU A 14 -8.12 -0.53 -11.61
N THR A 15 -7.60 -1.70 -11.98
CA THR A 15 -8.33 -2.66 -12.81
C THR A 15 -8.63 -3.88 -11.97
N GLY A 16 -9.85 -3.95 -11.42
CA GLY A 16 -10.36 -5.04 -10.57
C GLY A 16 -10.43 -6.41 -11.28
N THR A 17 -9.28 -6.96 -11.66
CA THR A 17 -9.16 -8.29 -12.24
C THR A 17 -8.31 -9.14 -11.30
N THR A 18 -8.97 -9.68 -10.27
CA THR A 18 -8.45 -10.75 -9.43
C THR A 18 -8.01 -11.91 -10.31
N THR A 19 -6.72 -12.02 -10.58
CA THR A 19 -6.11 -13.32 -10.88
C THR A 19 -5.10 -13.56 -9.78
N ALA A 20 -5.49 -14.40 -8.82
CA ALA A 20 -4.60 -14.96 -7.81
C ALA A 20 -3.55 -15.84 -8.51
N LEU A 21 -2.56 -15.21 -9.13
CA LEU A 21 -1.33 -15.85 -9.56
C LEU A 21 -0.38 -15.76 -8.38
N ALA A 22 0.05 -16.93 -7.89
CA ALA A 22 1.11 -17.20 -6.92
C ALA A 22 1.48 -16.03 -6.01
N LYS A 23 1.25 -16.18 -4.69
CA LYS A 23 1.68 -15.26 -3.62
C LYS A 23 3.14 -14.83 -3.83
N ASP A 24 3.34 -13.80 -4.65
CA ASP A 24 4.65 -13.32 -5.01
C ASP A 24 5.19 -12.72 -3.71
N PRO A 25 6.36 -13.14 -3.21
CA PRO A 25 6.90 -12.58 -1.97
C PRO A 25 7.21 -11.08 -2.12
N SER A 26 7.23 -10.56 -3.34
CA SER A 26 7.34 -9.15 -3.68
C SER A 26 5.97 -8.49 -3.89
N ALA A 27 4.87 -9.24 -3.83
CA ALA A 27 3.54 -8.67 -3.87
C ALA A 27 3.34 -7.75 -2.66
N PRO A 28 2.82 -6.54 -2.88
CA PRO A 28 2.54 -5.62 -1.79
C PRO A 28 1.48 -6.20 -0.86
N GLN A 29 1.70 -6.03 0.45
CA GLN A 29 0.73 -6.41 1.46
C GLN A 29 -0.19 -5.23 1.75
N GLU A 30 -1.49 -5.43 1.54
CA GLU A 30 -2.51 -4.42 1.83
C GLU A 30 -2.98 -4.48 3.29
N TYR A 31 -3.20 -3.31 3.89
CA TYR A 31 -3.84 -3.14 5.18
C TYR A 31 -5.15 -2.40 4.96
N ARG A 32 -6.25 -3.06 5.34
CA ARG A 32 -7.61 -2.56 5.15
C ARG A 32 -8.36 -2.53 6.47
N ASP A 33 -9.16 -1.49 6.65
CA ASP A 33 -10.10 -1.34 7.77
C ASP A 33 -11.47 -0.99 7.18
N ASN A 34 -12.52 -1.75 7.57
CA ASN A 34 -13.87 -1.62 7.00
C ASN A 34 -13.96 -1.65 5.45
N GLY A 35 -12.98 -2.28 4.80
CA GLY A 35 -12.83 -2.36 3.35
C GLY A 35 -12.04 -1.21 2.73
N ALA A 36 -11.76 -0.14 3.48
CA ALA A 36 -10.92 0.97 3.05
C ALA A 36 -9.44 0.59 3.12
N LEU A 37 -8.69 0.83 2.03
CA LEU A 37 -7.24 0.64 1.99
C LEU A 37 -6.56 1.84 2.64
N TYR A 38 -5.89 1.63 3.77
CA TYR A 38 -5.22 2.71 4.49
C TYR A 38 -3.71 2.55 4.56
N ALA A 39 -3.17 1.35 4.35
CA ALA A 39 -1.73 1.17 4.24
C ALA A 39 -1.35 0.07 3.26
N VAL A 40 -0.13 0.14 2.75
CA VAL A 40 0.51 -0.89 1.95
C VAL A 40 1.93 -1.11 2.44
N ALA A 41 2.37 -2.37 2.56
CA ALA A 41 3.78 -2.70 2.72
C ALA A 41 4.33 -3.16 1.37
N VAL A 42 5.44 -2.58 0.96
CA VAL A 42 6.15 -2.88 -0.29
C VAL A 42 7.59 -3.27 0.03
N THR A 43 8.15 -4.20 -0.73
CA THR A 43 9.57 -4.51 -0.70
C THR A 43 10.24 -3.73 -1.84
N THR A 44 11.20 -2.86 -1.52
CA THR A 44 11.96 -2.13 -2.54
C THR A 44 12.93 -3.05 -3.29
N GLU A 45 13.50 -2.57 -4.39
CA GLU A 45 14.51 -3.32 -5.17
C GLU A 45 15.72 -3.74 -4.32
N ASP A 46 16.13 -2.90 -3.35
CA ASP A 46 17.18 -3.21 -2.38
C ASP A 46 16.76 -4.22 -1.28
N GLY A 47 15.54 -4.78 -1.37
CA GLY A 47 15.00 -5.71 -0.38
C GLY A 47 14.48 -5.05 0.91
N THR A 48 14.41 -3.71 0.96
CA THR A 48 13.94 -2.99 2.14
C THR A 48 12.41 -2.97 2.16
N ARG A 49 11.81 -3.46 3.24
CA ARG A 49 10.36 -3.36 3.46
C ARG A 49 10.01 -1.95 3.91
N GLN A 50 9.17 -1.27 3.16
CA GLN A 50 8.61 0.04 3.53
C GLN A 50 7.09 -0.07 3.68
N ILE A 51 6.54 0.66 4.64
CA ILE A 51 5.10 0.80 4.84
C ILE A 51 4.72 2.21 4.43
N LEU A 52 3.68 2.32 3.61
CA LEU A 52 3.09 3.60 3.21
C LEU A 52 1.65 3.67 3.74
N VAL A 53 1.26 4.83 4.28
CA VAL A 53 -0.05 5.04 4.92
C VAL A 53 -0.74 6.26 4.32
N ASP A 54 -2.02 6.12 3.99
CA ASP A 54 -2.92 7.23 3.71
C ASP A 54 -3.48 7.73 5.04
N THR A 55 -2.92 8.82 5.56
CA THR A 55 -3.31 9.35 6.88
C THR A 55 -4.62 10.13 6.85
N THR A 56 -5.09 10.53 5.67
CA THR A 56 -6.13 11.55 5.49
C THR A 56 -7.33 11.07 4.69
N GLY A 57 -7.25 9.92 4.04
CA GLY A 57 -8.30 9.36 3.20
C GLY A 57 -8.38 10.00 1.81
N ASP A 58 -7.34 10.73 1.39
CA ASP A 58 -7.25 11.39 0.09
C ASP A 58 -6.52 10.54 -0.96
N GLY A 59 -6.06 9.34 -0.57
CA GLY A 59 -5.28 8.44 -1.41
C GLY A 59 -3.81 8.83 -1.54
N ASN A 60 -3.32 9.83 -0.80
CA ASN A 60 -1.92 10.20 -0.78
C ASN A 60 -1.16 9.42 0.31
N PHE A 61 -0.36 8.45 -0.12
CA PHE A 61 0.38 7.57 0.79
C PHE A 61 1.73 8.17 1.18
N THR A 62 2.03 8.15 2.47
CA THR A 62 3.30 8.65 3.03
C THR A 62 4.06 7.55 3.78
N PRO A 63 5.41 7.57 3.82
CA PRO A 63 6.18 6.59 4.56
C PRO A 63 5.82 6.58 6.05
N TYR A 64 5.48 5.41 6.57
CA TYR A 64 5.23 5.19 7.97
C TYR A 64 6.55 4.91 8.71
N THR A 65 6.78 5.69 9.77
CA THR A 65 7.99 5.63 10.59
C THR A 65 7.72 5.09 12.01
N GLY A 66 6.47 4.70 12.31
CA GLY A 66 6.10 4.12 13.59
C GLY A 66 6.39 2.63 13.68
N SER A 67 5.98 2.02 14.79
CA SER A 67 6.09 0.58 15.00
C SER A 67 4.90 -0.17 14.40
N GLU A 68 5.12 -1.42 14.03
CA GLU A 68 4.02 -2.34 13.69
C GLU A 68 3.31 -2.85 14.98
N PRO A 69 2.00 -3.14 14.94
CA PRO A 69 1.11 -3.01 13.78
C PRO A 69 0.77 -1.55 13.46
N VAL A 70 0.57 -1.25 12.19
CA VAL A 70 0.14 0.08 11.73
C VAL A 70 -1.30 0.31 12.19
N PRO A 71 -1.57 1.34 13.02
CA PRO A 71 -2.95 1.61 13.44
C PRO A 71 -3.76 2.18 12.27
N PRO A 72 -5.03 1.74 12.09
CA PRO A 72 -5.92 2.34 11.10
C PRO A 72 -6.21 3.81 11.45
N PRO A 73 -6.12 4.75 10.49
CA PRO A 73 -6.49 6.15 10.71
C PRO A 73 -7.99 6.33 10.95
N GLU A 74 -8.37 7.39 11.67
CA GLU A 74 -9.77 7.70 12.03
C GLU A 74 -10.74 7.71 10.84
N TRP A 75 -10.28 8.16 9.66
CA TRP A 75 -11.12 8.26 8.48
C TRP A 75 -11.65 6.89 8.00
N THR A 76 -10.97 5.78 8.32
CA THR A 76 -11.42 4.43 7.92
C THR A 76 -12.63 3.95 8.72
N SER A 77 -12.86 4.53 9.90
CA SER A 77 -13.92 4.13 10.82
C SER A 77 -15.26 4.86 10.58
N THR A 78 -15.30 5.88 9.71
CA THR A 78 -16.48 6.76 9.53
C THR A 78 -17.53 6.17 8.58
N ARG A 79 -17.91 4.90 8.73
CA ARG A 79 -18.86 4.24 7.80
C ARG A 79 -20.25 4.04 8.38
#